data_AF-A0A086TAH5-F1
#
_entry.id   AF-A0A086TAH5-F1
#
_cell.length_a   1.000
_cell.length_b   1.000
_cell.length_c   1.000
_cell.angle_alpha   90.00
_cell.angle_beta   90.00
_cell.angle_gamma   90.00
#
_symmetry.space_group_name_H-M   'P 1'
#
loop_
_entity.id
_entity.type
_entity.pdbx_description
1 polymer ?
#
loop_
_entity_poly.entity_id
_entity_poly.type
_entity_poly.pdbx_seq_one_letter_code
_entity_poly.pdbx_strand_id
1 'polypeptide(L)'
;MAKQLSPKAFTRSVVRAFMKDSGLEPRLLGENNRLKTIHGGTLASLVDLGGSLAVASTGRFATGVSTDLNVTYLSPGGKEGDILKGTATCDKIGKTLAFTTVTFTNSKGQLAARGSHTK
;
A
#
# COMPACT_ATOMS: atom_id res chain seq x y z
N MET A 1 -23.09 15.64 28.31
CA MET A 1 -22.06 14.61 28.03
C MET A 1 -22.15 14.22 26.57
N ALA A 2 -21.03 14.12 25.85
CA ALA A 2 -21.05 13.68 24.45
C ALA A 2 -21.47 12.20 24.37
N LYS A 3 -22.40 11.88 23.47
CA LYS A 3 -22.92 10.51 23.29
C LYS A 3 -21.81 9.63 22.72
N GLN A 4 -21.50 8.52 23.38
CA GLN A 4 -20.52 7.55 22.89
C GLN A 4 -21.00 6.95 21.56
N LEU A 5 -20.17 7.09 20.52
CA LEU A 5 -20.46 6.53 19.20
C LEU A 5 -20.19 5.03 19.19
N SER A 6 -20.96 4.28 18.40
CA SER A 6 -20.60 2.90 18.07
C SER A 6 -19.30 2.88 17.25
N PRO A 7 -18.51 1.79 17.26
CA PRO A 7 -17.22 1.73 16.57
C PRO A 7 -17.29 2.15 15.08
N LYS A 8 -18.30 1.65 14.35
CA LYS A 8 -18.52 2.02 12.94
C LYS A 8 -18.87 3.50 12.75
N ALA A 9 -19.66 4.07 13.65
CA ALA A 9 -20.02 5.49 13.61
C ALA A 9 -18.82 6.38 13.95
N PHE A 10 -17.99 5.95 14.91
CA PHE A 10 -16.75 6.64 15.26
C PHE A 10 -15.78 6.70 14.08
N THR A 11 -15.43 5.56 13.46
CA THR A 11 -14.52 5.53 12.31
C THR A 11 -15.02 6.39 11.15
N ARG A 12 -16.32 6.34 10.86
CA ARG A 12 -16.93 7.18 9.80
C ARG A 12 -16.86 8.67 10.14
N SER A 13 -17.06 9.04 11.41
CA SER A 13 -16.92 10.42 11.86
C SER A 13 -15.47 10.90 11.79
N VAL A 14 -14.49 10.07 12.16
CA VAL A 14 -13.07 10.39 12.04
C VAL A 14 -12.67 10.60 10.58
N VAL A 15 -13.08 9.72 9.67
CA VAL A 15 -12.79 9.89 8.23
C VAL A 15 -13.44 11.16 7.67
N ARG A 16 -14.68 11.47 8.08
CA ARG A 16 -15.36 12.70 7.66
C ARG A 16 -14.69 13.95 8.21
N ALA A 17 -14.30 13.95 9.48
CA ALA A 17 -13.58 15.05 10.10
C ALA A 17 -12.22 15.24 9.43
N PHE A 18 -11.47 14.15 9.20
CA PHE A 18 -10.23 14.19 8.44
C PHE A 18 -10.44 14.76 7.03
N MET A 19 -11.45 14.29 6.28
CA MET A 19 -11.75 14.83 4.95
C MET A 19 -12.13 16.32 4.97
N LYS A 20 -12.84 16.77 6.01
CA LYS A 20 -13.30 18.15 6.14
C LYS A 20 -12.19 19.11 6.56
N ASP A 21 -11.36 18.68 7.51
CA ASP A 21 -10.45 19.56 8.25
C ASP A 21 -8.96 19.33 7.89
N SER A 22 -8.62 18.30 7.10
CA SER A 22 -7.23 18.03 6.69
C SER A 22 -6.67 19.01 5.66
N GLY A 23 -7.53 19.79 4.98
CA GLY A 23 -7.14 20.60 3.83
C GLY A 23 -6.68 19.78 2.61
N LEU A 24 -6.78 18.45 2.66
CA LEU A 24 -6.52 17.57 1.53
C LEU A 24 -7.66 17.73 0.52
N GLU A 25 -7.32 18.00 -0.75
CA GLU A 25 -8.34 17.99 -1.79
C GLU A 25 -9.09 16.65 -1.78
N PRO A 26 -10.43 16.62 -1.89
CA PRO A 26 -11.22 15.38 -1.88
C PRO A 26 -10.76 14.33 -2.91
N ARG A 27 -10.10 14.80 -3.97
CA ARG A 27 -9.52 13.98 -5.06
C ARG A 27 -8.27 13.20 -4.62
N LEU A 28 -7.66 13.52 -3.48
CA LEU A 28 -6.50 12.81 -2.94
C LEU A 28 -6.87 11.46 -2.33
N LEU A 29 -8.16 11.18 -2.11
CA LEU A 29 -8.66 9.93 -1.51
C LEU A 29 -9.42 9.05 -2.51
N GLY A 30 -9.42 9.40 -3.80
CA GLY A 30 -10.00 8.59 -4.88
C GLY A 30 -9.02 7.53 -5.40
N GLU A 31 -9.45 6.75 -6.38
CA GLU A 31 -8.62 5.68 -6.99
C GLU A 31 -7.34 6.21 -7.65
N ASN A 32 -7.39 7.45 -8.15
CA ASN A 32 -6.27 8.16 -8.76
C ASN A 32 -5.83 9.35 -7.90
N ASN A 33 -4.54 9.70 -7.97
CA ASN A 33 -4.01 10.91 -7.34
C ASN A 33 -4.34 12.18 -8.13
N ARG A 34 -3.95 13.34 -7.61
CA ARG A 34 -4.17 14.67 -8.24
C ARG A 34 -3.67 14.76 -9.69
N LEU A 35 -2.62 14.01 -10.04
CA LEU A 35 -2.04 13.96 -11.38
C LEU A 35 -2.71 12.93 -12.30
N LYS A 36 -3.85 12.35 -11.89
CA LYS A 36 -4.57 11.26 -12.58
C LYS A 36 -3.69 10.03 -12.83
N THR A 37 -2.80 9.74 -11.89
CA THR A 37 -1.97 8.50 -11.90
C THR A 37 -2.29 7.67 -10.67
N ILE A 38 -1.86 6.40 -10.64
CA ILE A 38 -2.11 5.50 -9.52
C ILE A 38 -1.74 6.13 -8.17
N HIS A 39 -2.62 5.99 -7.19
CA HIS A 39 -2.41 6.56 -5.86
C HIS A 39 -1.27 5.85 -5.12
N GLY A 40 -0.46 6.63 -4.37
CA GLY A 40 0.66 6.08 -3.60
C GLY A 40 0.21 5.08 -2.53
N GLY A 41 -0.94 5.35 -1.89
CA GLY A 41 -1.56 4.41 -0.96
C GLY A 41 -1.94 3.07 -1.59
N THR A 42 -2.41 3.07 -2.85
CA THR A 42 -2.71 1.83 -3.58
C THR A 42 -1.44 1.00 -3.78
N LEU A 43 -0.33 1.64 -4.15
CA LEU A 43 0.96 0.96 -4.25
C LEU A 43 1.43 0.43 -2.90
N ALA A 44 1.24 1.17 -1.81
CA ALA A 44 1.59 0.70 -0.46
C ALA A 44 0.78 -0.54 -0.06
N SER A 45 -0.51 -0.58 -0.37
CA SER A 45 -1.33 -1.78 -0.18
C SER A 45 -0.83 -2.95 -1.03
N LEU A 46 -0.38 -2.70 -2.27
CA LEU A 46 0.22 -3.74 -3.11
C LEU A 46 1.57 -4.23 -2.57
N VAL A 47 2.36 -3.38 -1.90
CA VAL A 47 3.57 -3.82 -1.19
C VAL A 47 3.21 -4.78 -0.05
N ASP A 48 2.21 -4.46 0.77
CA ASP A 48 1.77 -5.32 1.89
C ASP A 48 1.20 -6.67 1.41
N LEU A 49 0.34 -6.64 0.39
CA LEU A 49 -0.23 -7.83 -0.23
C LEU A 49 0.86 -8.66 -0.92
N GLY A 50 1.72 -8.00 -1.71
CA GLY A 50 2.81 -8.62 -2.46
C GLY A 50 3.84 -9.28 -1.55
N GLY A 51 4.24 -8.61 -0.46
CA GLY A 51 5.14 -9.18 0.54
C GLY A 51 4.53 -10.40 1.23
N SER A 52 3.25 -10.34 1.60
CA SER A 52 2.54 -11.50 2.16
C SER A 52 2.50 -12.67 1.17
N LEU A 53 2.20 -12.42 -0.11
CA LEU A 53 2.19 -13.46 -1.14
C LEU A 53 3.59 -14.02 -1.43
N ALA A 54 4.63 -13.20 -1.36
CA ALA A 54 6.01 -13.63 -1.53
C ALA A 54 6.44 -14.59 -0.40
N VAL A 55 5.99 -14.40 0.84
CA VAL A 55 6.20 -15.37 1.91
C VAL A 55 5.36 -16.63 1.70
N ALA A 56 4.10 -16.48 1.28
CA ALA A 56 3.20 -17.62 1.03
C ALA A 56 3.73 -18.53 -0.08
N SER A 57 4.38 -17.98 -1.11
CA SER A 57 4.96 -18.74 -2.22
C SER A 57 6.08 -19.68 -1.79
N THR A 58 6.68 -19.50 -0.61
CA THR A 58 7.67 -20.42 -0.05
C THR A 58 7.06 -21.59 0.73
N GLY A 59 5.74 -21.82 0.62
CA GLY A 59 5.02 -22.87 1.35
C GLY A 59 4.58 -22.50 2.77
N ARG A 60 4.68 -21.21 3.17
CA ARG A 60 4.25 -20.71 4.48
C ARG A 60 2.96 -19.90 4.35
N PHE A 61 1.82 -20.56 4.37
CA PHE A 61 0.51 -19.91 4.20
C PHE A 61 0.09 -19.04 5.41
N ALA A 62 0.64 -19.32 6.59
CA ALA A 62 0.60 -18.40 7.73
C ALA A 62 1.79 -17.43 7.61
N THR A 63 1.56 -16.29 6.95
CA THR A 63 2.61 -15.32 6.60
C THR A 63 2.99 -14.37 7.73
N GLY A 64 2.27 -14.41 8.85
CA GLY A 64 2.49 -13.53 9.99
C GLY A 64 1.80 -12.16 9.85
N VAL A 65 2.07 -11.28 10.81
CA VAL A 65 1.53 -9.90 10.86
C VAL A 65 2.59 -8.92 10.35
N SER A 66 2.17 -7.85 9.71
CA SER A 66 3.10 -6.81 9.24
C SER A 66 3.73 -6.08 10.43
N THR A 67 5.07 -6.09 10.53
CA THR A 67 5.82 -5.43 11.61
C THR A 67 6.50 -4.14 11.15
N ASP A 68 6.84 -4.06 9.87
CA ASP A 68 7.38 -2.86 9.22
C ASP A 68 7.00 -2.83 7.73
N LEU A 69 6.75 -1.63 7.21
CA LEU A 69 6.48 -1.40 5.78
C LEU A 69 7.06 -0.05 5.34
N ASN A 70 7.90 -0.08 4.31
CA ASN A 70 8.44 1.12 3.66
C ASN A 70 8.07 1.12 2.18
N VAL A 71 7.76 2.30 1.65
CA VAL A 71 7.56 2.52 0.22
C VAL A 71 8.29 3.77 -0.21
N THR A 72 9.10 3.65 -1.26
CA THR A 72 9.76 4.75 -1.95
C THR A 72 9.11 4.95 -3.32
N TYR A 73 8.62 6.16 -3.59
CA TYR A 73 8.01 6.54 -4.87
C TYR A 73 9.03 7.33 -5.70
N LEU A 74 9.39 6.82 -6.87
CA LEU A 74 10.49 7.33 -7.69
C LEU A 74 10.01 7.94 -9.01
N SER A 75 8.89 7.46 -9.55
CA SER A 75 8.32 7.92 -10.81
C SER A 75 6.81 7.66 -10.85
N PRO A 76 6.04 8.35 -11.71
CA PRO A 76 4.62 8.07 -11.87
C PRO A 76 4.38 6.60 -12.28
N GLY A 77 3.44 5.93 -11.62
CA GLY A 77 3.10 4.53 -11.89
C GLY A 77 2.30 4.31 -13.17
N GLY A 78 1.74 5.36 -13.77
CA GLY A 78 0.91 5.27 -14.97
C GLY A 78 -0.49 5.83 -14.74
N LYS A 79 -1.22 5.99 -15.83
CA LYS A 79 -2.62 6.42 -15.87
C LYS A 79 -3.53 5.21 -16.03
N GLU A 80 -4.84 5.46 -15.96
CA GLU A 80 -5.83 4.46 -16.29
C GLU A 80 -5.58 3.86 -17.70
N GLY A 81 -5.60 2.53 -17.79
CA GLY A 81 -5.25 1.78 -19.00
C GLY A 81 -3.76 1.43 -19.16
N ASP A 82 -2.85 2.08 -18.42
CA ASP A 82 -1.43 1.69 -18.42
C ASP A 82 -1.23 0.41 -17.60
N ILE A 83 -0.30 -0.44 -18.06
CA ILE A 83 0.12 -1.64 -17.32
C ILE A 83 1.27 -1.28 -16.39
N LEU A 84 1.02 -1.38 -15.09
CA LEU A 84 2.06 -1.37 -14.06
C LEU A 84 2.47 -2.81 -13.74
N LYS A 85 3.75 -3.12 -13.85
CA LYS A 85 4.29 -4.45 -13.56
C LYS A 85 4.86 -4.50 -12.16
N GLY A 86 4.34 -5.39 -11.32
CA GLY A 86 4.85 -5.65 -9.97
C GLY A 86 5.69 -6.91 -9.90
N THR A 87 6.75 -6.91 -9.08
CA THR A 87 7.49 -8.13 -8.72
C THR A 87 7.72 -8.12 -7.23
N ALA A 88 7.32 -9.22 -6.56
CA ALA A 88 7.53 -9.42 -5.14
C ALA A 88 8.51 -10.57 -4.91
N THR A 89 9.47 -10.36 -4.03
CA THR A 89 10.54 -11.31 -3.71
C THR A 89 10.60 -11.50 -2.21
N CYS A 90 10.68 -12.75 -1.77
CA CYS A 90 11.02 -13.06 -0.39
C CYS A 90 12.53 -13.13 -0.27
N ASP A 91 13.12 -12.09 0.32
CA ASP A 91 14.57 -11.94 0.41
C ASP A 91 15.16 -12.88 1.47
N LYS A 92 14.46 -13.04 2.60
CA LYS A 92 14.89 -13.89 3.70
C LYS A 92 13.73 -14.33 4.57
N ILE A 93 13.76 -15.60 4.98
CA ILE A 93 12.86 -16.15 6.00
C ILE A 93 13.69 -16.59 7.20
N GLY A 94 13.43 -15.96 8.34
CA GLY A 94 13.98 -16.34 9.63
C GLY A 94 13.02 -17.24 10.42
N LYS A 95 13.31 -17.39 11.71
CA LYS A 95 12.46 -18.16 12.64
C LYS A 95 11.16 -17.42 12.99
N THR A 96 11.24 -16.10 13.15
CA THR A 96 10.13 -15.25 13.62
C THR A 96 9.78 -14.12 12.67
N LEU A 97 10.67 -13.79 11.72
CA LEU A 97 10.46 -12.70 10.76
C LEU A 97 10.77 -13.13 9.33
N ALA A 98 10.08 -12.54 8.37
CA ALA A 98 10.35 -12.63 6.94
C ALA A 98 10.51 -11.22 6.34
N PHE A 99 11.47 -11.09 5.44
CA PHE A 99 11.79 -9.85 4.75
C PHE A 99 11.47 -10.01 3.28
N THR A 100 10.75 -9.04 2.74
CA THR A 100 10.33 -9.06 1.34
C THR A 100 10.54 -7.70 0.68
N THR A 101 10.81 -7.74 -0.61
CA THR A 101 10.96 -6.57 -1.46
C THR A 101 9.93 -6.63 -2.58
N VAL A 102 9.26 -5.51 -2.85
CA VAL A 102 8.33 -5.36 -3.96
C VAL A 102 8.75 -4.20 -4.84
N THR A 103 8.80 -4.40 -6.15
CA THR A 103 9.16 -3.37 -7.14
C THR A 103 8.04 -3.20 -8.14
N PHE A 104 7.86 -1.96 -8.61
CA PHE A 104 6.85 -1.60 -9.60
C PHE A 104 7.49 -0.86 -10.77
N THR A 105 7.30 -1.37 -11.98
CA THR A 105 7.81 -0.76 -13.21
C THR A 105 6.64 -0.29 -14.07
N ASN A 106 6.68 0.97 -14.53
CA ASN A 106 5.63 1.54 -15.37
C ASN A 106 5.72 1.07 -16.84
N SER A 107 4.76 1.48 -17.66
CA SER A 107 4.70 1.15 -19.10
C SER A 107 5.93 1.63 -19.90
N LYS A 108 6.69 2.59 -19.38
CA LYS A 108 7.94 3.10 -19.96
C LYS A 108 9.18 2.33 -19.52
N GLY A 109 9.04 1.28 -18.71
CA GLY A 109 10.17 0.52 -18.17
C GLY A 109 10.89 1.21 -17.01
N GLN A 110 10.34 2.29 -16.46
CA GLN A 110 10.94 3.02 -15.33
C GLN A 110 10.45 2.44 -14.00
N LEU A 111 11.33 2.40 -13.00
CA LEU A 111 10.97 2.04 -11.64
C LEU A 111 10.06 3.13 -11.04
N ALA A 112 8.77 2.86 -10.95
CA ALA A 112 7.78 3.77 -10.40
C ALA A 112 7.84 3.82 -8.88
N ALA A 113 7.94 2.65 -8.25
CA ALA A 113 8.05 2.54 -6.81
C ALA A 113 8.80 1.26 -6.43
N ARG A 114 9.37 1.26 -5.23
CA ARG A 114 9.87 0.06 -4.55
C ARG A 114 9.41 0.09 -3.09
N GLY A 115 9.22 -1.06 -2.50
CA GLY A 115 8.91 -1.17 -1.08
C GLY A 115 9.56 -2.36 -0.42
N SER A 116 9.76 -2.26 0.88
CA SER A 116 10.14 -3.37 1.75
C SER A 116 8.99 -3.67 2.71
N HIS A 117 8.77 -4.94 2.99
CA HIS A 117 7.76 -5.39 3.92
C HIS A 117 8.33 -6.49 4.82
N THR A 118 8.30 -6.23 6.12
CA THR A 118 8.71 -7.17 7.15
C THR A 118 7.48 -7.74 7.84
N LYS A 119 7.46 -9.07 7.96
CA LYS A 119 6.42 -9.84 8.64
C LYS A 119 7.02 -10.66 9.77
#